data_AF-G7YQ53-F1
#
_entry.id   AF-G7YQ53-F1
#
_cell.length_a   1.000
_cell.length_b   1.000
_cell.length_c   1.000
_cell.angle_alpha   90.00
_cell.angle_beta   90.00
_cell.angle_gamma   90.00
#
_symmetry.space_group_name_H-M   'P 1'
#
loop_
_entity.id
_entity.type
_entity.pdbx_description
1 polymer ?
#
loop_
_entity_poly.entity_id
_entity_poly.type
_entity_poly.pdbx_seq_one_letter_code
_entity_poly.pdbx_strand_id
1 'polypeptide(L)'
;MQLTRLCLGRFIPWNYTPGATWGGKQRKVPRLTHARKSAFLGHMLLSEQNHRFLQNPCITAEVEAATLEDERRRELEREDQVFYDRYATQFHNRFASRRVEETWKRILRRQRFDI
;
A
#
# COMPACT_ATOMS: atom_id res chain seq x y z
N MET A 1 -31.79 23.15 28.93
CA MET A 1 -30.90 23.79 27.93
C MET A 1 -31.24 23.26 26.53
N GLN A 2 -31.76 24.11 25.65
CA GLN A 2 -32.09 23.76 24.26
C GLN A 2 -30.88 24.07 23.36
N LEU A 3 -30.37 23.06 22.65
CA LEU A 3 -29.12 23.14 21.86
C LEU A 3 -29.35 23.47 20.38
N THR A 4 -30.62 23.62 20.00
CA THR A 4 -31.03 23.90 18.63
C THR A 4 -32.16 24.91 18.68
N ARG A 5 -31.94 26.10 18.14
CA ARG A 5 -33.03 27.02 17.83
C ARG A 5 -33.37 26.85 16.35
N LEU A 6 -34.59 26.41 16.09
CA LEU A 6 -35.19 26.49 14.77
C LEU A 6 -35.70 27.92 14.61
N CYS A 7 -34.88 28.79 14.02
CA CYS A 7 -35.36 30.08 13.56
C CYS A 7 -35.79 29.91 12.10
N LEU A 8 -37.09 30.05 11.82
CA LEU A 8 -37.65 30.03 10.46
C LEU A 8 -37.26 28.78 9.64
N GLY A 9 -37.27 27.60 10.28
CA GLY A 9 -36.96 26.33 9.63
C GLY A 9 -35.47 26.11 9.29
N ARG A 10 -34.58 27.03 9.65
CA ARG A 10 -33.14 26.91 9.38
C ARG A 10 -32.38 26.47 10.63
N PHE A 11 -31.56 25.43 10.48
CA PHE A 11 -30.67 24.92 11.53
C PHE A 11 -29.49 25.88 11.76
N ILE A 12 -29.51 26.59 12.89
CA ILE A 12 -28.41 27.47 13.30
C ILE A 12 -27.41 26.64 14.13
N PRO A 13 -26.14 26.50 13.68
CA PRO A 13 -25.13 25.75 14.42
C PRO A 13 -24.72 26.53 15.67
N TRP A 14 -24.62 25.83 16.80
CA TRP A 14 -24.10 26.41 18.03
C TRP A 14 -22.58 26.59 17.93
N ASN A 15 -22.04 27.70 18.46
CA ASN A 15 -20.61 28.01 18.38
C ASN A 15 -19.74 27.20 19.35
N TYR A 16 -20.36 26.46 20.28
CA TYR A 16 -19.68 25.75 21.36
C TYR A 16 -20.29 24.35 21.58
N THR A 17 -19.45 23.32 21.66
CA THR A 17 -19.85 21.96 22.06
C THR A 17 -19.24 21.64 23.41
N PRO A 18 -20.03 21.33 24.45
CA PRO A 18 -19.48 20.98 25.74
C PRO A 18 -18.81 19.59 25.68
N GLY A 19 -17.61 19.48 26.21
CA GLY A 19 -16.84 18.22 26.20
C GLY A 19 -16.30 17.87 24.81
N ALA A 20 -16.37 16.58 24.44
CA ALA A 20 -15.76 16.09 23.20
C ALA A 20 -16.57 16.48 21.95
N THR A 21 -15.91 17.12 20.98
CA THR A 21 -16.55 17.69 19.77
C THR A 21 -17.31 16.67 18.91
N TRP A 22 -16.81 15.44 18.81
CA TRP A 22 -17.36 14.39 17.93
C TRP A 22 -18.05 13.24 18.68
N GLY A 23 -18.00 13.26 20.02
CA GLY A 23 -18.50 12.19 20.87
C GLY A 23 -19.61 12.65 21.82
N GLY A 24 -20.29 11.70 22.44
CA GLY A 24 -21.32 11.98 23.44
C GLY A 24 -22.67 12.46 22.89
N LYS A 25 -23.58 12.83 23.81
CA LYS A 25 -24.96 13.21 23.49
C LYS A 25 -25.06 14.56 22.77
N GLN A 26 -24.13 15.47 23.04
CA GLN A 26 -24.07 16.80 22.42
C GLN A 26 -22.78 16.91 21.61
N ARG A 27 -22.90 16.90 20.28
CA ARG A 27 -21.75 16.86 19.36
C ARG A 27 -21.92 17.82 18.18
N LYS A 28 -20.81 18.18 17.55
CA LYS A 28 -20.81 18.99 16.34
C LYS A 28 -21.38 18.15 15.19
N VAL A 29 -22.41 18.66 14.51
CA VAL A 29 -23.03 17.99 13.36
C VAL A 29 -22.30 18.45 12.09
N PRO A 30 -21.51 17.57 11.42
CA PRO A 30 -20.85 17.94 10.18
C PRO A 30 -21.90 18.11 9.06
N ARG A 31 -21.74 19.14 8.23
CA ARG A 31 -22.63 19.38 7.09
C ARG A 31 -22.16 18.61 5.87
N LEU A 32 -23.12 18.05 5.14
CA LEU A 32 -22.86 17.40 3.86
C LEU A 32 -22.69 18.47 2.77
N THR A 33 -21.44 18.76 2.41
CA THR A 33 -21.12 19.72 1.34
C THR A 33 -21.36 19.10 -0.04
N HIS A 34 -21.55 19.95 -1.05
CA HIS A 34 -21.70 19.48 -2.43
C HIS A 34 -20.51 18.62 -2.89
N ALA A 35 -19.28 19.04 -2.59
CA ALA A 35 -18.07 18.29 -2.90
C ALA A 35 -18.05 16.88 -2.28
N ARG A 36 -18.58 16.72 -1.06
CA ARG A 36 -18.70 15.39 -0.43
C ARG A 36 -19.75 14.53 -1.11
N LYS A 37 -20.85 15.12 -1.58
CA LYS A 37 -21.86 14.40 -2.39
C LYS A 37 -21.28 13.92 -3.71
N SER A 38 -20.57 14.80 -4.44
CA SER A 38 -19.97 14.44 -5.73
C SER A 38 -18.89 13.37 -5.60
N ALA A 39 -18.03 13.46 -4.57
CA ALA A 39 -17.02 12.43 -4.31
C ALA A 39 -17.64 11.06 -3.99
N PHE A 40 -18.71 11.05 -3.19
CA PHE A 40 -19.45 9.82 -2.88
C PHE A 40 -20.08 9.20 -4.14
N LEU A 41 -20.71 10.01 -5.00
CA LEU A 41 -21.24 9.54 -6.28
C LEU A 41 -20.15 9.00 -7.20
N GLY A 42 -18.99 9.66 -7.25
CA GLY A 42 -17.83 9.16 -8.01
C GLY A 42 -17.37 7.77 -7.52
N HIS A 43 -17.31 7.58 -6.21
CA HIS A 43 -16.98 6.27 -5.62
C HIS A 43 -18.03 5.21 -5.96
N MET A 44 -19.32 5.55 -5.91
CA MET A 44 -20.39 4.63 -6.29
C MET A 44 -20.28 4.22 -7.77
N LEU A 45 -20.00 5.17 -8.67
CA LEU A 45 -19.84 4.88 -10.09
C LEU A 45 -18.67 3.93 -10.36
N LEU A 46 -17.53 4.14 -9.71
CA LEU A 46 -16.39 3.23 -9.80
C LEU A 46 -16.72 1.83 -9.25
N SER A 47 -17.43 1.76 -8.13
CA SER A 47 -17.86 0.48 -7.56
C SER A 47 -18.79 -0.29 -8.50
N GLU A 48 -19.73 0.39 -9.14
CA GLU A 48 -20.62 -0.19 -10.15
C GLU A 48 -19.86 -0.68 -11.38
N GLN A 49 -18.90 0.11 -11.87
CA GLN A 49 -18.04 -0.30 -12.98
C GLN A 49 -17.23 -1.55 -12.63
N ASN A 50 -16.60 -1.56 -11.46
CA ASN A 50 -15.83 -2.72 -10.98
C ASN A 50 -16.72 -3.95 -10.84
N HIS A 51 -17.94 -3.80 -10.30
CA HIS A 51 -18.87 -4.92 -10.19
C HIS A 51 -19.21 -5.52 -11.55
N ARG A 52 -19.46 -4.69 -12.57
CA ARG A 52 -19.72 -5.17 -13.94
C ARG A 52 -18.52 -5.91 -14.54
N PHE A 53 -17.30 -5.41 -14.33
CA PHE A 53 -16.09 -6.08 -14.85
C PHE A 53 -15.82 -7.41 -14.15
N LEU A 54 -16.09 -7.49 -12.85
CA LEU A 54 -15.81 -8.69 -12.05
C LEU A 54 -16.93 -9.75 -12.12
N GLN A 55 -18.10 -9.42 -12.68
CA GLN A 55 -19.23 -10.35 -12.81
C GLN A 55 -18.96 -11.51 -13.78
N ASN A 56 -18.16 -11.28 -14.83
CA ASN A 56 -17.94 -12.25 -15.91
C ASN A 56 -16.48 -12.70 -15.92
N PRO A 57 -16.10 -13.70 -15.11
CA PRO A 57 -14.75 -14.24 -15.13
C PRO A 57 -14.47 -14.96 -16.46
N CYS A 58 -13.23 -14.89 -16.93
CA CYS A 58 -12.79 -15.56 -18.17
C CYS A 58 -12.78 -17.09 -18.04
N ILE A 59 -12.62 -17.60 -16.82
CA ILE A 59 -12.53 -19.02 -16.50
C ILE A 59 -13.64 -19.33 -15.49
N THR A 60 -14.32 -20.46 -15.67
CA THR A 60 -15.33 -20.91 -14.72
C THR A 60 -14.67 -21.46 -13.46
N ALA A 61 -15.35 -21.36 -12.31
CA ALA A 61 -14.82 -21.80 -11.03
C ALA A 61 -14.40 -23.29 -11.02
N GLU A 62 -15.06 -24.14 -11.81
CA GLU A 62 -14.72 -25.56 -11.94
C GLU A 62 -13.39 -25.79 -12.65
N VAL A 63 -13.13 -25.03 -13.73
CA VAL A 63 -11.87 -25.10 -14.47
C VAL A 63 -10.74 -24.51 -13.63
N GLU A 64 -11.01 -23.39 -12.97
CA GLU A 64 -10.07 -22.78 -12.04
C GLU A 64 -9.70 -23.76 -10.93
N ALA A 65 -10.67 -24.42 -10.28
CA ALA A 65 -10.40 -25.40 -9.23
C ALA A 65 -9.58 -26.60 -9.71
N ALA A 66 -9.76 -27.03 -10.96
CA ALA A 66 -8.99 -28.12 -11.55
C ALA A 66 -7.53 -27.75 -11.85
N THR A 67 -7.25 -26.49 -12.21
CA THR A 67 -5.89 -26.02 -12.53
C THR A 67 -5.16 -25.36 -11.36
N LEU A 68 -5.90 -24.99 -10.30
CA LEU A 68 -5.43 -24.15 -9.21
C LEU A 68 -4.19 -24.69 -8.50
N GLU A 69 -4.13 -25.99 -8.22
CA GLU A 69 -3.00 -26.59 -7.50
C GLU A 69 -1.71 -26.57 -8.32
N ASP A 70 -1.81 -26.88 -9.61
CA ASP A 70 -0.66 -26.91 -10.52
C ASP A 70 -0.17 -25.49 -10.84
N GLU A 71 -1.09 -24.54 -11.01
CA GLU A 71 -0.75 -23.12 -11.18
C GLU A 71 -0.09 -22.56 -9.92
N ARG A 72 -0.62 -22.84 -8.74
CA ARG A 72 -0.01 -22.42 -7.46
C ARG A 72 1.40 -22.99 -7.28
N ARG A 73 1.62 -24.27 -7.61
CA ARG A 73 2.96 -24.86 -7.53
C ARG A 73 3.95 -24.14 -8.45
N ARG A 74 3.55 -23.88 -9.70
CA ARG A 74 4.39 -23.15 -10.68
C ARG A 74 4.66 -21.72 -10.24
N GLU A 75 3.69 -21.04 -9.65
CA GLU A 75 3.87 -19.68 -9.13
C GLU A 75 4.82 -19.66 -7.94
N LEU A 76 4.66 -20.59 -6.98
CA LEU A 76 5.57 -20.73 -5.85
C LEU A 76 7.01 -21.02 -6.31
N GLU A 77 7.20 -21.93 -7.28
CA GLU A 77 8.53 -22.21 -7.85
C GLU A 77 9.17 -20.98 -8.47
N ARG A 78 8.38 -20.13 -9.15
CA ARG A 78 8.87 -18.86 -9.71
C ARG A 78 9.21 -17.84 -8.63
N GLU A 79 8.39 -17.73 -7.59
CA GLU A 79 8.64 -16.84 -6.46
C GLU A 79 9.92 -17.25 -5.71
N ASP A 80 10.09 -18.55 -5.47
CA ASP A 80 11.30 -19.11 -4.87
C ASP A 80 12.53 -18.81 -5.73
N GLN A 81 12.45 -19.02 -7.04
CA GLN A 81 13.55 -18.71 -7.95
C GLN A 81 13.94 -17.23 -7.89
N VAL A 82 12.96 -16.32 -7.95
CA VAL A 82 13.19 -14.86 -7.83
C VAL A 82 13.81 -14.51 -6.48
N PHE A 83 13.35 -15.15 -5.40
CA PHE A 83 13.90 -14.95 -4.07
C PHE A 83 15.37 -15.41 -4.00
N TYR A 84 15.68 -16.61 -4.45
CA TYR A 84 17.03 -17.17 -4.41
C TYR A 84 18.00 -16.43 -5.34
N ASP A 85 17.55 -15.97 -6.50
CA ASP A 85 18.36 -15.13 -7.41
C ASP A 85 18.72 -13.78 -6.76
N ARG A 86 17.73 -13.16 -6.09
CA ARG A 86 17.95 -11.92 -5.35
C ARG A 86 18.85 -12.12 -4.12
N TYR A 87 18.70 -13.25 -3.44
CA TYR A 87 19.56 -13.62 -2.32
C TYR A 87 21.01 -13.86 -2.79
N ALA A 88 21.19 -14.61 -3.88
CA ALA A 88 22.50 -14.91 -4.46
C ALA A 88 23.24 -13.63 -4.88
N THR A 89 22.55 -12.69 -5.54
CA THR A 89 23.13 -11.39 -5.91
C THR A 89 23.52 -10.57 -4.68
N GLN A 90 22.71 -10.55 -3.63
CA GLN A 90 23.04 -9.86 -2.38
C GLN A 90 24.27 -10.47 -1.67
N PHE A 91 24.40 -11.80 -1.67
CA PHE A 91 25.54 -12.49 -1.07
C PHE A 91 26.81 -12.34 -1.90
N HIS A 92 26.72 -12.40 -3.23
CA HIS A 92 27.86 -12.18 -4.12
C HIS A 92 28.47 -10.78 -3.93
N ASN A 93 27.63 -9.77 -3.72
CA ASN A 93 28.08 -8.40 -3.44
C ASN A 93 28.71 -8.22 -2.05
N ARG A 94 28.37 -9.09 -1.08
CA ARG A 94 28.83 -8.95 0.31
C ARG A 94 30.28 -9.41 0.50
N PHE A 95 30.73 -10.38 -0.28
CA PHE A 95 32.08 -10.92 -0.21
C PHE A 95 32.92 -10.41 -1.38
N ALA A 96 33.60 -9.28 -1.18
CA ALA A 96 34.62 -8.83 -2.13
C ALA A 96 35.73 -9.89 -2.21
N SER A 97 36.00 -10.43 -3.41
CA SER A 97 37.12 -11.36 -3.63
C SER A 97 38.44 -10.60 -3.47
N ARG A 98 38.95 -10.49 -2.24
CA ARG A 98 40.28 -9.94 -1.99
C ARG A 98 41.32 -10.95 -2.48
N ARG A 99 41.90 -10.73 -3.65
CA ARG A 99 43.03 -11.53 -4.12
C ARG A 99 44.30 -11.06 -3.43
N VAL A 100 45.04 -11.99 -2.85
CA VAL A 100 46.29 -11.73 -2.14
C VAL A 100 47.28 -10.93 -3.00
N GLU A 101 47.31 -11.21 -4.31
CA GLU A 101 48.09 -10.50 -5.31
C GLU A 101 47.80 -9.00 -5.42
N GLU A 102 46.53 -8.59 -5.31
CA GLU A 102 46.12 -7.18 -5.39
C GLU A 102 46.60 -6.41 -4.17
N THR A 103 46.54 -7.03 -2.99
CA THR A 103 47.15 -6.49 -1.77
C THR A 103 48.66 -6.34 -1.91
N TRP A 104 49.36 -7.35 -2.42
CA TRP A 104 50.81 -7.29 -2.63
C TRP A 104 51.24 -6.22 -3.64
N LYS A 105 50.53 -6.09 -4.77
CA LYS A 105 50.78 -5.03 -5.75
C LYS A 105 50.64 -3.63 -5.14
N ARG A 106 49.68 -3.44 -4.23
CA ARG A 106 49.45 -2.16 -3.56
C ARG A 106 50.54 -1.82 -2.53
N ILE A 107 51.11 -2.83 -1.86
CA ILE A 107 52.24 -2.66 -0.93
C ILE A 107 53.51 -2.31 -1.70
N LEU A 108 53.83 -3.06 -2.77
CA LEU A 108 55.00 -2.81 -3.62
C LEU A 108 54.98 -1.41 -4.24
N ARG A 109 53.83 -0.93 -4.71
CA ARG A 109 53.68 0.44 -5.25
C ARG A 109 53.90 1.55 -4.22
N ARG A 110 53.78 1.25 -2.92
CA ARG A 110 54.01 2.21 -1.83
C ARG A 110 55.41 2.11 -1.24
N GLN A 111 56.21 1.14 -1.68
CA GLN A 111 57.58 0.98 -1.25
C GLN A 111 58.41 2.11 -1.84
N ARG A 112 58.86 3.02 -0.98
CA ARG A 112 59.87 4.01 -1.35
C ARG A 112 61.23 3.38 -1.11
N PHE A 113 62.07 3.40 -2.13
CA PHE A 113 63.47 3.07 -2.00
C PHE A 113 64.18 4.36 -1.58
N ASP A 114 64.89 4.31 -0.45
CA ASP A 114 65.80 5.38 -0.08
C ASP A 114 66.95 5.36 -1.10
N ILE A 115 67.08 6.46 -1.85
CA ILE A 115 68.17 6.71 -2.80
C ILE A 115 69.24 7.52 -2.07
#